data_AF-A0A9D8A5H6-F1
#
_entry.id   AF-A0A9D8A5H6-F1
#
_cell.length_a   1.000
_cell.length_b   1.000
_cell.length_c   1.000
_cell.angle_alpha   90.00
_cell.angle_beta   90.00
_cell.angle_gamma   90.00
#
_symmetry.space_group_name_H-M   'P 1'
#
loop_
_entity.id
_entity.type
_entity.pdbx_description
1 polymer ?
#
loop_
_entity_poly.entity_id
_entity_poly.type
_entity_poly.pdbx_seq_one_letter_code
_entity_poly.pdbx_strand_id
1 'polypeptide(L)'
;MKKQQSGFTLIELMIVVAIIGILASVALPAYQTYTEKAKFSEVVLSASGVKSAIEVCVQVNGSLAACDADAGAAGSASVRAAVAGAAGGSNVASVAVTTATAVITSTGNDLGSGAKDYIMTPTLTSGQITWAKTGSCVAAGIC
;
A
#
# COMPACT_ATOMS: atom_id res chain seq x y z
N MET A 1 26.09 27.43 -53.10
CA MET A 1 24.86 27.99 -52.47
C MET A 1 24.93 27.72 -50.97
N LYS A 2 25.10 28.76 -50.14
CA LYS A 2 25.07 28.60 -48.67
C LYS A 2 23.61 28.42 -48.24
N LYS A 3 23.29 27.26 -47.67
CA LYS A 3 21.97 26.99 -47.09
C LYS A 3 21.81 27.92 -45.88
N GLN A 4 20.92 28.91 -45.97
CA GLN A 4 20.57 29.77 -44.84
C GLN A 4 19.96 28.86 -43.77
N GLN A 5 20.59 28.77 -42.60
CA GLN A 5 20.12 27.94 -41.50
C GLN A 5 18.93 28.66 -40.87
N SER A 6 17.72 28.20 -41.18
CA SER A 6 16.49 28.68 -40.57
C SER A 6 16.49 28.29 -39.09
N GLY A 7 16.74 29.27 -38.20
CA GLY A 7 16.60 29.08 -36.75
C GLY A 7 15.13 29.08 -36.33
N PHE A 8 14.84 28.44 -35.20
CA PHE A 8 13.53 28.55 -34.53
C PHE A 8 13.28 30.00 -34.09
N THR A 9 12.03 30.45 -34.21
CA THR A 9 11.62 31.75 -33.70
C THR A 9 11.38 31.70 -32.19
N LEU A 10 11.59 32.83 -31.51
CA LEU A 10 11.25 32.96 -30.08
C LEU A 10 9.76 32.71 -29.83
N ILE A 11 8.90 33.06 -30.78
CA ILE A 11 7.46 32.84 -30.70
C ILE A 11 7.15 31.34 -30.70
N GLU A 12 7.79 30.54 -31.56
CA GLU A 12 7.63 29.08 -31.56
C GLU A 12 8.05 28.46 -30.23
N LEU A 13 9.19 28.89 -29.68
CA LEU A 13 9.63 28.39 -28.38
C LEU A 13 8.66 28.76 -27.25
N MET A 14 8.12 29.99 -27.25
CA MET A 14 7.15 30.42 -26.23
C MET A 14 5.84 29.63 -26.28
N ILE A 15 5.33 29.32 -27.48
CA ILE A 15 4.12 28.50 -27.64
C ILE A 15 4.36 27.08 -27.13
N VAL A 16 5.52 26.48 -27.45
CA VAL A 16 5.86 25.13 -26.97
C VAL A 16 5.93 25.09 -25.44
N VAL A 17 6.57 26.07 -24.81
CA VAL A 17 6.66 26.13 -23.34
C VAL A 17 5.26 26.32 -22.72
N ALA A 18 4.40 27.15 -23.32
CA ALA A 18 3.03 27.32 -22.83
C ALA A 18 2.21 26.02 -22.88
N ILE A 19 2.32 25.26 -23.98
CA ILE A 19 1.63 23.97 -24.11
C ILE A 19 2.18 22.95 -23.10
N ILE A 20 3.50 22.85 -22.95
CA ILE A 20 4.13 21.96 -21.96
C ILE A 20 3.68 22.34 -20.54
N GLY A 21 3.59 23.64 -20.23
CA GLY A 21 3.12 24.12 -18.92
C GLY A 21 1.69 23.65 -18.60
N ILE A 22 0.76 23.76 -19.56
CA ILE A 22 -0.62 23.29 -19.40
C ILE A 22 -0.64 21.76 -19.19
N LEU A 23 0.05 21.00 -20.05
CA LEU A 23 0.09 19.54 -19.95
C LEU A 23 0.73 19.07 -18.64
N ALA A 24 1.81 19.72 -18.20
CA ALA A 24 2.51 19.38 -16.96
C ALA A 24 1.63 19.59 -15.72
N SER A 25 0.79 20.63 -15.71
CA SER A 25 -0.10 20.90 -14.57
C SER A 25 -1.11 19.77 -14.29
N VAL A 26 -1.52 19.04 -15.33
CA VAL A 26 -2.44 17.89 -15.22
C VAL A 26 -1.67 16.58 -15.05
N ALA A 27 -0.57 16.42 -15.78
CA ALA A 27 0.18 15.17 -15.82
C ALA A 27 0.99 14.92 -14.53
N LEU A 28 1.58 15.96 -13.91
CA LEU A 28 2.43 15.79 -12.74
C LEU A 28 1.66 15.25 -11.51
N PRO A 29 0.49 15.81 -11.12
CA PRO A 29 -0.29 15.25 -10.01
C PRO A 29 -0.71 13.81 -10.27
N ALA A 30 -1.15 13.49 -11.49
CA ALA A 30 -1.55 12.14 -11.86
C ALA A 30 -0.37 11.14 -11.79
N TYR A 31 0.81 11.56 -12.26
CA TYR A 31 2.02 10.74 -12.18
C TYR A 31 2.44 10.49 -10.73
N GLN A 32 2.38 11.51 -9.87
CA GLN A 32 2.66 11.37 -8.43
C GLN A 32 1.75 10.31 -7.80
N THR A 33 0.43 10.42 -7.97
CA THR A 33 -0.52 9.41 -7.45
C THR A 33 -0.24 8.01 -8.02
N TYR A 34 0.14 7.89 -9.29
CA TYR A 34 0.52 6.60 -9.88
C TYR A 34 1.76 5.99 -9.23
N THR A 35 2.79 6.80 -8.98
CA THR A 35 4.01 6.33 -8.31
C THR A 35 3.74 5.97 -6.85
N GLU A 36 2.88 6.70 -6.17
CA GLU A 36 2.43 6.37 -4.81
C GLU A 36 1.68 5.04 -4.78
N LYS A 37 0.72 4.81 -5.69
CA LYS A 37 0.03 3.51 -5.83
C LYS A 37 0.99 2.35 -6.07
N ALA A 38 1.96 2.55 -6.97
CA ALA A 38 2.94 1.52 -7.29
C ALA A 38 3.78 1.13 -6.06
N LYS A 39 4.27 2.11 -5.30
CA LYS A 39 4.99 1.88 -4.04
C LYS A 39 4.09 1.28 -2.96
N PHE A 40 2.85 1.76 -2.84
CA PHE A 40 1.88 1.28 -1.85
C PHE A 40 1.43 -0.17 -2.10
N SER A 41 1.61 -0.70 -3.32
CA SER A 41 1.37 -2.12 -3.60
C SER A 41 2.21 -3.05 -2.71
N GLU A 42 3.40 -2.63 -2.30
CA GLU A 42 4.25 -3.37 -1.36
C GLU A 42 3.60 -3.48 0.03
N VAL A 43 2.94 -2.40 0.49
CA VAL A 43 2.19 -2.36 1.76
C VAL A 43 0.96 -3.27 1.70
N VAL A 44 0.29 -3.32 0.55
CA VAL A 44 -0.84 -4.24 0.33
C VAL A 44 -0.39 -5.71 0.30
N LEU A 45 0.77 -5.98 -0.31
CA LEU A 45 1.37 -7.31 -0.34
C LEU A 45 1.82 -7.76 1.04
N SER A 46 2.41 -6.87 1.85
CA SER A 46 2.83 -7.18 3.22
C SER A 46 1.65 -7.65 4.08
N ALA A 47 0.50 -6.98 3.97
CA ALA A 47 -0.74 -7.40 4.64
C ALA A 47 -1.27 -8.75 4.14
N SER A 48 -1.12 -9.04 2.84
CA SER A 48 -1.64 -10.28 2.23
C SER A 48 -0.93 -11.55 2.74
N GLY A 49 0.37 -11.45 3.03
CA GLY A 49 1.13 -12.54 3.66
C GLY A 49 0.62 -12.86 5.07
N VAL A 50 0.43 -11.81 5.88
CA VAL A 50 -0.11 -11.93 7.25
C VAL A 50 -1.55 -12.44 7.24
N LYS A 51 -2.38 -11.97 6.31
CA LYS A 51 -3.75 -12.42 6.09
C LYS A 51 -3.82 -13.93 5.92
N SER A 52 -2.98 -14.49 5.06
CA SER A 52 -2.91 -15.94 4.80
C SER A 52 -2.53 -16.71 6.06
N ALA A 53 -1.59 -16.19 6.85
CA ALA A 53 -1.19 -16.81 8.12
C ALA A 53 -2.32 -16.81 9.16
N ILE A 54 -3.09 -15.72 9.24
CA ILE A 54 -4.27 -15.63 10.12
C ILE A 54 -5.34 -16.63 9.67
N GLU A 55 -5.60 -16.74 8.37
CA GLU A 55 -6.57 -17.71 7.84
C GLU A 55 -6.19 -19.14 8.22
N VAL A 56 -4.92 -19.53 8.06
CA VAL A 56 -4.41 -20.84 8.50
C VAL A 56 -4.54 -21.01 10.02
N CYS A 57 -4.17 -20.00 10.81
CA CYS A 57 -4.27 -20.07 12.26
C CYS A 57 -5.71 -20.29 12.74
N VAL A 58 -6.68 -19.61 12.14
CA VAL A 58 -8.10 -19.77 12.49
C VAL A 58 -8.62 -21.14 12.08
N GLN A 59 -8.15 -21.73 10.97
CA GLN A 59 -8.51 -23.12 10.63
C GLN A 59 -8.03 -24.13 11.68
N VAL A 60 -6.88 -23.88 12.31
CA VAL A 60 -6.33 -24.77 13.35
C VAL A 60 -7.00 -24.54 14.71
N ASN A 61 -7.23 -23.29 15.09
CA ASN A 61 -7.68 -22.93 16.44
C ASN A 61 -9.18 -22.62 16.56
N GLY A 62 -9.88 -22.43 15.44
CA GLY A 62 -11.31 -22.07 15.40
C GLY A 62 -11.63 -20.66 15.92
N SER A 63 -10.64 -19.83 16.21
CA SER A 63 -10.84 -18.49 16.81
C SER A 63 -9.81 -17.48 16.33
N LEU A 64 -10.26 -16.26 16.05
CA LEU A 64 -9.39 -15.11 15.75
C LEU A 64 -8.58 -14.67 16.97
N ALA A 65 -9.10 -14.91 18.18
CA ALA A 65 -8.44 -14.48 19.42
C ALA A 65 -7.14 -15.25 19.72
N ALA A 66 -6.96 -16.41 19.09
CA ALA A 66 -5.72 -17.18 19.17
C ALA A 66 -4.70 -16.81 18.07
N CYS A 67 -5.06 -15.89 17.16
CA CYS A 67 -4.35 -15.64 15.91
C CYS A 67 -3.79 -14.22 15.83
N ASP A 68 -3.08 -13.80 16.87
CA ASP A 68 -2.34 -12.55 16.87
C ASP A 68 -0.81 -12.79 16.89
N ALA A 69 -0.04 -11.70 16.82
CA ALA A 69 1.42 -11.75 16.81
C ALA A 69 2.03 -11.86 18.23
N ASP A 70 1.28 -11.63 19.31
CA ASP A 70 1.84 -11.49 20.66
C ASP A 70 1.36 -12.57 21.65
N ALA A 71 0.33 -13.34 21.29
CA ALA A 71 -0.18 -14.41 22.13
C ALA A 71 0.78 -15.60 22.10
N GLY A 72 1.17 -16.06 23.29
CA GLY A 72 1.83 -17.35 23.47
C GLY A 72 0.94 -18.57 23.16
N ALA A 73 -0.19 -18.38 22.47
CA ALA A 73 -1.11 -19.45 22.10
C ALA A 73 -0.56 -20.30 20.93
N ALA A 74 -1.01 -21.54 20.85
CA ALA A 74 -0.71 -22.42 19.72
C ALA A 74 -1.30 -21.82 18.43
N GLY A 75 -0.52 -21.74 17.34
CA GLY A 75 -0.94 -21.19 16.04
C GLY A 75 -0.48 -19.75 15.75
N SER A 76 -0.25 -18.94 16.78
CA SER A 76 0.27 -17.57 16.71
C SER A 76 1.71 -17.49 16.17
N ALA A 77 2.44 -18.61 16.16
CA ALA A 77 3.81 -18.69 15.64
C ALA A 77 3.88 -18.40 14.13
N SER A 78 2.89 -18.87 13.37
CA SER A 78 2.80 -18.61 11.93
C SER A 78 2.50 -17.14 11.63
N VAL A 79 1.61 -16.53 12.42
CA VAL A 79 1.27 -15.10 12.33
C VAL A 79 2.46 -14.24 12.71
N ARG A 80 3.17 -14.57 13.81
CA ARG A 80 4.43 -13.91 14.20
C ARG A 80 5.48 -13.91 13.10
N ALA A 81 5.76 -15.08 12.55
CA ALA A 81 6.75 -15.20 11.48
C ALA A 81 6.34 -14.39 10.24
N ALA A 82 5.06 -14.42 9.89
CA ALA A 82 4.53 -13.62 8.78
C ALA A 82 4.68 -12.11 9.03
N VAL A 83 4.34 -11.62 10.23
CA VAL A 83 4.48 -10.21 10.60
C VAL A 83 5.95 -9.78 10.59
N ALA A 84 6.85 -10.58 11.16
CA ALA A 84 8.29 -10.32 11.14
C ALA A 84 8.86 -10.24 9.72
N GLY A 85 8.40 -11.11 8.81
CA GLY A 85 8.80 -11.07 7.40
C GLY A 85 8.17 -9.93 6.60
N ALA A 86 6.97 -9.49 6.98
CA ALA A 86 6.21 -8.46 6.26
C ALA A 86 6.79 -7.04 6.45
N ALA A 87 7.55 -6.80 7.50
CA ALA A 87 8.20 -5.51 7.78
C ALA A 87 9.51 -5.27 6.98
N GLY A 88 9.91 -6.20 6.10
CA GLY A 88 11.17 -6.10 5.34
C GLY A 88 11.12 -5.25 4.06
N GLY A 89 9.95 -4.72 3.70
CA GLY A 89 9.75 -3.98 2.46
C GLY A 89 10.28 -2.54 2.50
N SER A 90 10.82 -2.03 1.39
CA SER A 90 11.41 -0.68 1.35
C SER A 90 10.39 0.44 1.52
N ASN A 91 9.13 0.20 1.14
CA ASN A 91 8.04 1.16 1.29
C ASN A 91 7.11 0.82 2.47
N VAL A 92 7.44 -0.18 3.28
CA VAL A 92 6.65 -0.61 4.45
C VAL A 92 7.32 -0.06 5.71
N ALA A 93 6.61 0.77 6.47
CA ALA A 93 7.08 1.30 7.74
C ALA A 93 6.88 0.30 8.88
N SER A 94 5.70 -0.33 8.93
CA SER A 94 5.36 -1.30 9.95
C SER A 94 4.23 -2.22 9.49
N VAL A 95 4.18 -3.40 10.10
CA VAL A 95 3.04 -4.31 10.02
C VAL A 95 2.76 -4.79 11.43
N ALA A 96 1.50 -4.65 11.85
CA ALA A 96 1.05 -5.05 13.17
C ALA A 96 -0.24 -5.86 13.07
N VAL A 97 -0.46 -6.75 14.03
CA VAL A 97 -1.71 -7.49 14.18
C VAL A 97 -2.27 -7.19 15.57
N THR A 98 -3.48 -6.65 15.63
CA THR A 98 -4.15 -6.35 16.91
C THR A 98 -4.50 -7.65 17.64
N THR A 99 -4.17 -7.70 18.93
CA THR A 99 -4.48 -8.83 19.80
C THR A 99 -5.98 -9.09 19.89
N ALA A 100 -6.34 -10.36 20.10
CA ALA A 100 -7.72 -10.86 20.19
C ALA A 100 -8.63 -10.71 18.95
N THR A 101 -8.37 -9.74 18.07
CA THR A 101 -9.19 -9.41 16.90
C THR A 101 -8.53 -9.76 15.57
N ALA A 102 -7.21 -9.99 15.59
CA ALA A 102 -6.40 -10.30 14.42
C ALA A 102 -6.50 -9.24 13.29
N VAL A 103 -6.79 -7.98 13.65
CA VAL A 103 -6.82 -6.87 12.68
C VAL A 103 -5.41 -6.58 12.22
N ILE A 104 -5.19 -6.63 10.90
CA ILE A 104 -3.89 -6.32 10.30
C ILE A 104 -3.83 -4.83 10.03
N THR A 105 -2.77 -4.17 10.48
CA THR A 105 -2.47 -2.78 10.15
C THR A 105 -1.10 -2.74 9.50
N SER A 106 -1.05 -2.45 8.21
CA SER A 106 0.19 -2.20 7.46
C SER A 106 0.31 -0.71 7.18
N THR A 107 1.38 -0.09 7.65
CA THR A 107 1.68 1.32 7.42
C THR A 107 2.79 1.43 6.38
N GLY A 108 2.56 2.23 5.35
CA GLY A 108 3.60 2.60 4.38
C GLY A 108 4.49 3.71 4.92
N ASN A 109 5.72 3.80 4.39
CA ASN A 109 6.57 4.97 4.56
C ASN A 109 5.90 6.23 3.96
N ASP A 110 6.49 7.40 4.16
CA ASP A 110 6.08 8.57 3.39
C ASP A 110 6.45 8.37 1.91
N LEU A 111 5.44 8.22 1.07
CA LEU A 111 5.59 7.95 -0.37
C LEU A 111 5.53 9.22 -1.23
N GLY A 112 5.38 10.39 -0.60
CA GLY A 112 5.24 11.70 -1.25
C GLY A 112 4.06 12.52 -0.72
N SER A 113 3.11 11.88 -0.04
CA SER A 113 1.87 12.49 0.47
C SER A 113 1.59 12.14 1.94
N GLY A 114 2.64 11.80 2.70
CA GLY A 114 2.59 11.32 4.07
C GLY A 114 2.38 9.81 4.16
N ALA A 115 2.72 9.23 5.31
CA ALA A 115 2.46 7.82 5.59
C ALA A 115 0.96 7.51 5.50
N LYS A 116 0.63 6.34 4.94
CA LYS A 116 -0.75 5.84 4.80
C LYS A 116 -0.85 4.43 5.35
N ASP A 117 -2.02 4.11 5.87
CA ASP A 117 -2.32 2.83 6.48
C ASP A 117 -3.28 2.04 5.62
N TYR A 118 -3.02 0.75 5.52
CA TYR A 118 -3.89 -0.27 4.98
C TYR A 118 -4.30 -1.21 6.10
N ILE A 119 -5.59 -1.21 6.42
CA ILE A 119 -6.16 -1.96 7.53
C ILE A 119 -7.05 -3.07 6.98
N MET A 120 -6.80 -4.30 7.39
CA MET A 120 -7.63 -5.45 7.06
C MET A 120 -8.26 -6.01 8.34
N THR A 121 -9.58 -5.95 8.41
CA THR A 121 -10.35 -6.44 9.56
C THR A 121 -10.98 -7.78 9.21
N PRO A 122 -10.58 -8.89 9.86
CA PRO A 122 -11.24 -10.17 9.69
C PRO A 122 -12.54 -10.23 10.49
N THR A 123 -13.51 -10.99 9.99
CA THR A 123 -14.74 -11.33 10.71
C THR A 123 -15.00 -12.81 10.50
N LEU A 124 -15.10 -13.56 11.60
CA LEU A 124 -15.36 -15.00 11.58
C LEU A 124 -16.85 -15.22 11.81
N THR A 125 -17.55 -15.74 10.80
CA THR A 125 -18.98 -16.11 10.87
C THR A 125 -19.13 -17.56 10.45
N SER A 126 -19.61 -18.41 11.37
CA SER A 126 -19.86 -19.84 11.10
C SER A 126 -18.68 -20.59 10.45
N GLY A 127 -17.44 -20.31 10.89
CA GLY A 127 -16.23 -20.93 10.37
C GLY A 127 -15.66 -20.31 9.08
N GLN A 128 -16.34 -19.33 8.48
CA GLN A 128 -15.84 -18.58 7.33
C GLN A 128 -15.27 -17.23 7.77
N ILE A 129 -14.11 -16.87 7.24
CA ILE A 129 -13.48 -15.56 7.46
C ILE A 129 -13.79 -14.65 6.29
N THR A 130 -14.35 -13.47 6.58
CA THR A 130 -14.51 -12.37 5.63
C THR A 130 -13.61 -11.21 6.02
N TRP A 131 -13.13 -10.43 5.05
CA TRP A 131 -12.18 -9.34 5.30
C TRP A 131 -12.74 -8.00 4.81
N ALA A 132 -12.83 -7.02 5.71
CA ALA A 132 -13.09 -5.64 5.36
C ALA A 132 -11.78 -4.88 5.18
N LYS A 133 -11.68 -4.10 4.10
CA LYS A 133 -10.52 -3.24 3.79
C LYS A 133 -10.86 -1.80 4.16
N THR A 134 -10.04 -1.19 5.00
CA THR A 134 -10.16 0.21 5.43
C THR A 134 -8.78 0.85 5.52
N GLY A 135 -8.72 2.12 5.92
CA GLY A 135 -7.47 2.84 6.15
C GLY A 135 -7.40 4.16 5.40
N SER A 136 -6.36 4.95 5.70
CA SER A 136 -6.16 6.26 5.06
C SER A 136 -5.81 6.14 3.57
N CYS A 137 -5.36 4.97 3.12
CA CYS A 137 -5.09 4.71 1.70
C CYS A 137 -6.35 4.75 0.82
N VAL A 138 -7.54 4.42 1.36
CA VAL A 138 -8.80 4.41 0.61
C VAL A 138 -9.23 5.85 0.30
N ALA A 139 -9.13 6.74 1.30
CA ALA A 139 -9.41 8.16 1.12
C ALA A 139 -8.42 8.84 0.16
N ALA A 140 -7.16 8.38 0.17
CA ALA A 140 -6.14 8.82 -0.79
C ALA A 140 -6.30 8.18 -2.18
N GLY A 141 -7.19 7.20 -2.34
CA GLY A 141 -7.41 6.47 -3.59
C GLY A 141 -6.20 5.66 -4.05
N ILE A 142 -5.27 5.34 -3.15
CA ILE A 142 -4.05 4.56 -3.47
C ILE A 142 -4.20 3.06 -3.18
N CYS A 143 -5.26 2.72 -2.47
CA CYS A 143 -5.87 1.41 -2.32
C CYS A 143 -7.41 1.60 -2.48
#